data_AF-A0A354X573-F1
#
_entry.id   AF-A0A354X573-F1
#
_cell.length_a   1.000
_cell.length_b   1.000
_cell.length_c   1.000
_cell.angle_alpha   90.00
_cell.angle_beta   90.00
_cell.angle_gamma   90.00
#
_symmetry.space_group_name_H-M   'P 1'
#
loop_
_entity.id
_entity.type
_entity.pdbx_description
1 polymer ?
#
loop_
_entity_poly.entity_id
_entity_poly.type
_entity_poly.pdbx_seq_one_letter_code
_entity_poly.pdbx_strand_id
1 'polypeptide(L)'
;MKKISFIWVFLLSMSAFVSCEKEEIDKEKPQIDIDFEGAFPQNCATVYFGVPFQVKTLFRDNVELGSYRIDIHHNFDHHSHSTEVSECTPDPVKEAVNPYVFIQDYPLPGGQEEFLTDLSITLPASNDKGPFEDGDYHFMITL
;
A
#
# COMPACT_ATOMS: atom_id res chain seq x y z
N MET A 1 -21.18 -29.72 -67.36
CA MET A 1 -20.04 -28.79 -67.17
C MET A 1 -20.25 -28.03 -65.88
N LYS A 2 -19.19 -28.00 -65.06
CA LYS A 2 -19.10 -27.53 -63.66
C LYS A 2 -19.61 -26.09 -63.47
N LYS A 3 -20.62 -25.88 -62.62
CA LYS A 3 -21.03 -24.54 -62.14
C LYS A 3 -21.44 -24.51 -60.66
N ILE A 4 -20.82 -25.32 -59.80
CA ILE A 4 -21.14 -25.34 -58.35
C ILE A 4 -19.98 -24.82 -57.48
N SER A 5 -18.88 -24.33 -58.06
CA SER A 5 -17.64 -24.18 -57.29
C SER A 5 -17.33 -22.80 -56.70
N PHE A 6 -18.19 -21.79 -56.78
CA PHE A 6 -17.80 -20.43 -56.33
C PHE A 6 -18.67 -19.79 -55.25
N ILE A 7 -19.83 -20.35 -54.90
CA ILE A 7 -20.75 -19.70 -53.94
C ILE A 7 -20.47 -20.16 -52.49
N TRP A 8 -19.93 -21.37 -52.29
CA TRP A 8 -19.63 -21.89 -50.95
C TRP A 8 -18.35 -21.33 -50.32
N VAL A 9 -17.45 -20.74 -51.11
CA VAL A 9 -16.20 -20.16 -50.60
C VAL A 9 -16.43 -18.76 -49.99
N PHE A 10 -17.47 -18.05 -50.42
CA PHE A 10 -17.77 -16.72 -49.89
C PHE A 10 -18.48 -16.76 -48.53
N LEU A 11 -19.23 -17.83 -48.24
CA LEU A 11 -19.98 -17.99 -46.98
C LEU A 11 -19.11 -18.46 -45.81
N LEU A 12 -17.90 -18.98 -46.06
CA LEU A 12 -16.97 -19.40 -45.01
C LEU A 12 -15.99 -18.29 -44.58
N SER A 13 -15.99 -17.14 -45.26
CA SER A 13 -15.06 -16.03 -44.99
C SER A 13 -15.55 -15.05 -43.92
N MET A 14 -16.76 -15.24 -43.37
CA MET A 14 -17.45 -14.21 -42.57
C MET A 14 -17.78 -14.64 -41.14
N SER A 15 -16.90 -15.41 -40.49
CA SER A 15 -17.11 -15.86 -39.10
C SER A 15 -15.90 -15.68 -38.16
N ALA A 16 -14.89 -14.88 -38.55
CA ALA A 16 -13.77 -14.55 -37.66
C ALA A 16 -13.75 -13.07 -37.27
N PHE A 17 -14.89 -12.53 -36.83
CA PHE A 17 -14.88 -11.39 -35.91
C PHE A 17 -15.06 -11.95 -34.51
N VAL A 18 -13.97 -12.49 -33.95
CA VAL A 18 -13.88 -12.69 -32.50
C VAL A 18 -13.98 -11.29 -31.91
N SER A 19 -15.16 -10.97 -31.37
CA SER A 19 -15.35 -9.78 -30.57
C SER A 19 -14.40 -9.91 -29.38
N CYS A 20 -13.40 -9.03 -29.29
CA CYS A 20 -12.81 -8.72 -27.99
C CYS A 20 -13.96 -8.16 -27.16
N GLU A 21 -14.58 -8.98 -26.31
CA GLU A 21 -15.23 -8.43 -25.13
C GLU A 21 -14.17 -7.59 -24.43
N LYS A 22 -14.47 -6.31 -24.24
CA LYS A 22 -13.62 -5.48 -23.39
C LYS A 22 -13.82 -6.04 -21.99
N GLU A 23 -12.82 -6.77 -21.50
CA GLU A 23 -12.78 -7.10 -20.07
C GLU A 23 -12.94 -5.79 -19.30
N GLU A 24 -13.89 -5.77 -18.37
CA GLU A 24 -14.09 -4.65 -17.47
C GLU A 24 -12.81 -4.49 -16.65
N ILE A 25 -12.09 -3.39 -16.90
CA ILE A 25 -10.84 -3.08 -16.20
C ILE A 25 -11.22 -2.50 -14.84
N ASP A 26 -10.72 -3.11 -13.79
CA ASP A 26 -10.85 -2.58 -12.44
C ASP A 26 -10.16 -1.21 -12.31
N LYS A 27 -10.86 -0.28 -11.67
CA LYS A 27 -10.46 1.11 -11.47
C LYS A 27 -10.62 1.56 -10.03
N GLU A 28 -11.17 0.72 -9.18
CA GLU A 28 -11.28 1.01 -7.77
C GLU A 28 -9.90 0.81 -7.13
N LYS A 29 -9.59 1.65 -6.14
CA LYS A 29 -8.31 1.56 -5.43
C LYS A 29 -8.53 0.77 -4.17
N PRO A 30 -7.53 -0.02 -3.73
CA PRO A 30 -7.58 -0.65 -2.44
C PRO A 30 -7.66 0.41 -1.33
N GLN A 31 -8.30 0.04 -0.23
CA GLN A 31 -8.58 0.88 0.92
C GLN A 31 -7.76 0.45 2.12
N ILE A 32 -7.29 1.45 2.88
CA ILE A 32 -6.62 1.29 4.16
C ILE A 32 -7.53 1.86 5.23
N ASP A 33 -7.94 1.03 6.17
CA ASP A 33 -8.86 1.35 7.25
C ASP A 33 -8.12 1.23 8.60
N ILE A 34 -8.11 2.33 9.35
CA ILE A 34 -7.60 2.44 10.72
C ILE A 34 -8.70 2.84 11.71
N ASP A 35 -9.95 2.95 11.26
CA ASP A 35 -11.10 3.43 12.03
C ASP A 35 -11.82 2.26 12.73
N PHE A 36 -11.06 1.41 13.41
CA PHE A 36 -11.60 0.26 14.16
C PHE A 36 -10.92 0.10 15.53
N GLU A 37 -11.60 -0.59 16.45
CA GLU A 37 -11.08 -0.83 17.80
C GLU A 37 -9.81 -1.69 17.74
N GLY A 38 -8.71 -1.15 18.30
CA GLY A 38 -7.41 -1.83 18.34
C GLY A 38 -6.53 -1.58 17.11
N ALA A 39 -6.95 -0.75 16.16
CA ALA A 39 -6.10 -0.25 15.09
C ALA A 39 -4.92 0.57 15.63
N PHE A 40 -3.71 0.31 15.13
CA PHE A 40 -2.48 0.99 15.56
C PHE A 40 -1.39 0.87 14.48
N PRO A 41 -0.48 1.85 14.32
CA PRO A 41 -0.52 3.18 14.93
C PRO A 41 -1.69 4.02 14.39
N GLN A 42 -2.24 4.85 15.27
CA GLN A 42 -3.18 5.92 14.89
C GLN A 42 -2.39 7.19 14.54
N ASN A 43 -3.03 8.12 13.84
CA ASN A 43 -2.47 9.47 13.71
C ASN A 43 -2.14 10.04 15.10
N CYS A 44 -1.02 10.75 15.21
CA CYS A 44 -0.52 11.31 16.46
C CYS A 44 -0.09 10.27 17.53
N ALA A 45 0.05 8.99 17.18
CA ALA A 45 0.54 7.98 18.11
C ALA A 45 2.03 8.15 18.42
N THR A 46 2.41 7.95 19.68
CA THR A 46 3.82 7.88 20.09
C THR A 46 4.25 6.42 20.20
N VAL A 47 5.33 6.07 19.52
CA VAL A 47 6.04 4.79 19.67
C VAL A 47 7.46 5.05 20.20
N TYR A 48 8.09 4.03 20.77
CA TYR A 48 9.38 4.17 21.42
C TYR A 48 10.43 3.25 20.80
N PHE A 49 11.63 3.77 20.61
CA PHE A 49 12.78 2.96 20.24
C PHE A 49 13.03 1.84 21.26
N GLY A 50 13.35 0.65 20.78
CA GLY A 50 13.59 -0.55 21.57
C GLY A 50 12.34 -1.20 22.16
N VAL A 51 11.15 -0.60 21.97
CA VAL A 51 9.88 -1.14 22.48
C VAL A 51 9.07 -1.70 21.31
N PRO A 52 8.64 -2.97 21.35
CA PRO A 52 7.78 -3.52 20.31
C PRO A 52 6.39 -2.89 20.36
N PHE A 53 5.79 -2.68 19.18
CA PHE A 53 4.39 -2.33 19.01
C PHE A 53 3.76 -3.16 17.89
N GLN A 54 2.44 -3.33 17.95
CA GLN A 54 1.69 -4.07 16.95
C GLN A 54 1.14 -3.12 15.89
N VAL A 55 1.47 -3.36 14.63
CA VAL A 55 0.80 -2.75 13.49
C VAL A 55 -0.46 -3.54 13.20
N LYS A 56 -1.60 -2.87 13.31
CA LYS A 56 -2.95 -3.37 13.05
C LYS A 56 -3.70 -2.37 12.19
N THR A 57 -3.89 -2.75 10.95
CA THR A 57 -4.52 -1.95 9.89
C THR A 57 -5.27 -2.90 8.99
N LEU A 58 -6.46 -2.50 8.57
CA LEU A 58 -7.33 -3.32 7.75
C LEU A 58 -7.23 -2.87 6.29
N PHE A 59 -6.89 -3.79 5.41
CA PHE A 59 -6.82 -3.56 3.97
C PHE A 59 -8.03 -4.19 3.30
N ARG A 60 -8.58 -3.51 2.30
CA ARG A 60 -9.68 -4.02 1.48
C ARG A 60 -9.46 -3.69 0.01
N ASP A 61 -9.89 -4.58 -0.87
CA ASP A 61 -9.94 -4.37 -2.31
C ASP A 61 -11.18 -5.05 -2.89
N ASN A 62 -11.68 -4.56 -4.02
CA ASN A 62 -12.86 -5.12 -4.68
C ASN A 62 -12.53 -6.34 -5.57
N VAL A 63 -11.25 -6.58 -5.89
CA VAL A 63 -10.79 -7.71 -6.69
C VAL A 63 -9.79 -8.55 -5.91
N GLU A 64 -8.60 -8.01 -5.62
CA GLU A 64 -7.59 -8.69 -4.81
C GLU A 64 -6.49 -7.75 -4.31
N LEU A 65 -6.04 -7.99 -3.09
CA LEU A 65 -4.85 -7.39 -2.51
C LEU A 65 -3.59 -8.12 -3.00
N GLY A 66 -2.56 -7.36 -3.40
CA GLY A 66 -1.28 -7.91 -3.85
C GLY A 66 -0.18 -7.86 -2.79
N SER A 67 0.10 -6.67 -2.26
CA SER A 67 1.15 -6.44 -1.27
C SER A 67 0.85 -5.19 -0.47
N TYR A 68 1.56 -4.98 0.62
CA TYR A 68 1.61 -3.68 1.27
C TYR A 68 3.05 -3.31 1.62
N ARG A 69 3.33 -2.02 1.70
CA ARG A 69 4.65 -1.48 2.08
C ARG A 69 4.50 -0.59 3.28
N ILE A 70 5.37 -0.78 4.27
CA ILE A 70 5.52 0.13 5.41
C ILE A 70 6.74 1.00 5.15
N ASP A 71 6.56 2.31 5.29
CA ASP A 71 7.58 3.34 5.10
C ASP A 71 7.58 4.27 6.32
N ILE A 72 8.66 4.22 7.11
CA ILE A 72 8.89 5.07 8.28
C ILE A 72 10.06 5.98 7.96
N HIS A 73 9.83 7.29 7.99
CA HIS A 73 10.85 8.31 7.76
C HIS A 73 10.58 9.54 8.61
N HIS A 74 11.64 10.30 8.92
CA HIS A 74 11.50 11.51 9.74
C HIS A 74 10.62 12.55 9.05
N ASN A 75 9.94 13.36 9.85
CA ASN A 75 9.19 14.55 9.44
C ASN A 75 9.72 15.80 10.15
N PHE A 76 11.01 15.86 10.47
CA PHE A 76 11.60 16.96 11.26
C PHE A 76 11.52 18.35 10.62
N ASP A 77 11.25 18.42 9.31
CA ASP A 77 11.01 19.64 8.53
C ASP A 77 9.52 19.93 8.28
N HIS A 78 8.63 19.09 8.82
CA HIS A 78 7.17 19.16 8.69
C HIS A 78 6.68 19.16 7.23
N HIS A 79 7.26 18.30 6.39
CA HIS A 79 6.71 18.04 5.07
C HIS A 79 5.44 17.20 5.14
N SER A 80 4.53 17.44 4.20
CA SER A 80 3.23 16.77 4.14
C SER A 80 3.13 15.79 2.97
N HIS A 81 2.39 14.70 3.16
CA HIS A 81 1.93 13.85 2.06
C HIS A 81 0.48 14.17 1.68
N SER A 82 0.05 13.84 0.45
CA SER A 82 -1.27 14.22 -0.08
C SER A 82 -2.46 13.60 0.66
N THR A 83 -2.23 12.58 1.50
CA THR A 83 -3.23 11.84 2.26
C THR A 83 -3.15 12.07 3.77
N GLU A 84 -2.39 13.07 4.22
CA GLU A 84 -2.27 13.41 5.63
C GLU A 84 -3.52 14.18 6.09
N VAL A 85 -4.29 13.60 7.01
CA VAL A 85 -5.64 14.09 7.38
C VAL A 85 -5.68 14.74 8.77
N SER A 86 -4.64 14.54 9.58
CA SER A 86 -4.63 14.94 11.00
C SER A 86 -3.32 15.66 11.36
N GLU A 87 -3.44 16.86 11.90
CA GLU A 87 -2.32 17.62 12.45
C GLU A 87 -2.27 17.42 13.97
N CYS A 88 -1.28 16.67 14.46
CA CYS A 88 -0.85 16.77 15.87
C CYS A 88 -0.14 18.11 16.11
N THR A 89 0.09 18.46 17.37
CA THR A 89 1.09 19.50 17.67
C THR A 89 2.45 18.93 17.35
N PRO A 90 3.16 19.44 16.31
CA PRO A 90 4.45 18.91 15.94
C PRO A 90 5.51 19.37 16.94
N ASP A 91 6.60 18.63 17.00
CA ASP A 91 7.81 19.04 17.71
C ASP A 91 8.47 20.24 17.01
N PRO A 92 9.48 20.88 17.62
CA PRO A 92 10.23 21.93 16.95
C PRO A 92 11.00 21.40 15.73
N VAL A 93 10.95 22.15 14.63
CA VAL A 93 11.72 21.86 13.42
C VAL A 93 13.21 21.69 13.74
N LYS A 94 13.83 20.64 13.19
CA LYS A 94 15.25 20.37 13.34
C LYS A 94 15.87 19.72 12.10
N GLU A 95 17.18 19.87 11.95
CA GLU A 95 17.93 19.16 10.92
C GLU A 95 18.14 17.70 11.32
N ALA A 96 18.02 16.78 10.37
CA ALA A 96 18.25 15.37 10.59
C ALA A 96 19.75 15.02 10.58
N VAL A 97 20.27 14.47 11.67
CA VAL A 97 21.67 14.04 11.83
C VAL A 97 21.82 12.52 11.70
N ASN A 98 20.94 11.76 12.37
CA ASN A 98 20.87 10.30 12.32
C ASN A 98 19.40 9.84 12.48
N PRO A 99 18.51 10.18 11.52
CA PRO A 99 17.11 9.77 11.58
C PRO A 99 16.97 8.28 11.32
N TYR A 100 15.93 7.67 11.90
CA TYR A 100 15.56 6.31 11.54
C TYR A 100 14.84 6.27 10.19
N VAL A 101 15.16 5.28 9.35
CA VAL A 101 14.44 5.03 8.10
C VAL A 101 14.19 3.54 7.99
N PHE A 102 12.95 3.18 7.66
CA PHE A 102 12.52 1.80 7.45
C PHE A 102 11.58 1.72 6.28
N ILE A 103 11.93 0.93 5.27
CA ILE A 103 11.08 0.69 4.10
C ILE A 103 11.07 -0.81 3.87
N GLN A 104 9.89 -1.42 3.94
CA GLN A 104 9.76 -2.86 3.79
C GLN A 104 8.46 -3.21 3.07
N ASP A 105 8.59 -4.01 2.02
CA ASP A 105 7.47 -4.62 1.31
C ASP A 105 7.07 -5.96 1.96
N TYR A 106 5.77 -6.21 2.00
CA TYR A 106 5.14 -7.42 2.52
C TYR A 106 4.20 -7.99 1.45
N PRO A 107 4.54 -9.13 0.84
CA PRO A 107 3.65 -9.78 -0.11
C PRO A 107 2.44 -10.37 0.61
N LEU A 108 1.26 -10.26 0.01
CA LEU A 108 0.05 -10.90 0.49
C LEU A 108 -0.23 -12.17 -0.35
N PRO A 109 -0.77 -13.23 0.26
CA PRO A 109 -1.34 -14.33 -0.51
C PRO A 109 -2.40 -13.82 -1.50
N GLY A 110 -2.37 -14.32 -2.74
CA GLY A 110 -3.32 -13.90 -3.78
C GLY A 110 -4.76 -14.33 -3.49
N GLY A 111 -5.73 -13.67 -4.15
CA GLY A 111 -7.16 -13.93 -3.99
C GLY A 111 -7.75 -13.47 -2.66
N GLN A 112 -7.10 -12.56 -1.94
CA GLN A 112 -7.64 -11.94 -0.72
C GLN A 112 -8.22 -10.57 -1.05
N GLU A 113 -9.51 -10.37 -0.77
CA GLU A 113 -10.15 -9.05 -0.85
C GLU A 113 -10.02 -8.26 0.46
N GLU A 114 -9.70 -8.92 1.58
CA GLU A 114 -9.55 -8.29 2.90
C GLU A 114 -8.34 -8.87 3.64
N PHE A 115 -7.56 -8.02 4.30
CA PHE A 115 -6.42 -8.44 5.13
C PHE A 115 -6.25 -7.54 6.35
N LEU A 116 -6.32 -8.12 7.55
CA LEU A 116 -5.97 -7.43 8.79
C LEU A 116 -4.50 -7.70 9.13
N THR A 117 -3.68 -6.65 9.18
CA THR A 117 -2.30 -6.77 9.65
C THR A 117 -2.27 -7.10 11.15
N ASP A 118 -1.29 -7.91 11.56
CA ASP A 118 -0.92 -8.12 12.97
C ASP A 118 0.60 -8.34 13.05
N LEU A 119 1.34 -7.28 12.75
CA LEU A 119 2.80 -7.32 12.63
C LEU A 119 3.45 -6.66 13.85
N SER A 120 4.32 -7.39 14.54
CA SER A 120 5.15 -6.81 15.60
C SER A 120 6.37 -6.11 15.01
N ILE A 121 6.50 -4.80 15.23
CA ILE A 121 7.66 -4.01 14.83
C ILE A 121 8.38 -3.51 16.08
N THR A 122 9.71 -3.57 16.08
CA THR A 122 10.57 -2.91 17.08
C THR A 122 11.50 -1.96 16.35
N LEU A 123 11.41 -0.66 16.65
CA LEU A 123 12.36 0.32 16.09
C LEU A 123 13.70 0.18 16.85
N PRO A 124 14.84 -0.07 16.18
CA PRO A 124 16.13 -0.11 16.85
C PRO A 124 16.46 1.25 17.48
N ALA A 125 17.13 1.26 18.64
CA ALA A 125 17.49 2.51 19.32
C ALA A 125 18.75 3.19 18.76
N SER A 126 19.56 2.47 18.01
CA SER A 126 20.82 2.98 17.48
C SER A 126 21.30 2.18 16.27
N ASN A 127 22.22 2.77 15.50
CA ASN A 127 23.03 2.12 14.49
C ASN A 127 24.53 2.29 14.80
N ASP A 128 25.38 2.02 13.81
CA ASP A 128 26.83 2.20 13.87
C ASP A 128 27.27 3.67 14.04
N LYS A 129 26.39 4.64 13.78
CA LYS A 129 26.63 6.08 13.92
C LYS A 129 26.16 6.64 15.26
N GLY A 130 25.48 5.84 16.08
CA GLY A 130 24.95 6.24 17.40
C GLY A 130 23.44 6.08 17.51
N PRO A 131 22.82 6.67 18.55
CA PRO A 131 21.38 6.66 18.75
C PRO A 131 20.63 7.27 17.57
N PHE A 132 19.44 6.75 17.26
CA PHE A 132 18.53 7.42 16.34
C PHE A 132 17.88 8.62 17.01
N GLU A 133 17.55 9.64 16.21
CA GLU A 133 16.89 10.86 16.69
C GLU A 133 15.41 10.61 16.97
N ASP A 134 14.91 11.12 18.09
CA ASP A 134 13.49 11.26 18.38
C ASP A 134 12.87 12.39 17.55
N GLY A 135 11.56 12.62 17.66
CA GLY A 135 10.84 13.70 16.99
C GLY A 135 9.69 13.19 16.13
N ASP A 136 9.23 14.03 15.22
CA ASP A 136 8.14 13.68 14.30
C ASP A 136 8.60 12.70 13.22
N TYR A 137 7.78 11.68 12.97
CA TYR A 137 7.98 10.68 11.94
C TYR A 137 6.67 10.42 11.19
N HIS A 138 6.79 10.20 9.89
CA HIS A 138 5.75 9.59 9.09
C HIS A 138 5.78 8.08 9.29
N PHE A 139 4.60 7.48 9.51
CA PHE A 139 4.38 6.05 9.42
C PHE A 139 3.37 5.81 8.29
N MET A 140 3.87 5.51 7.11
CA MET A 140 3.06 5.36 5.91
C MET A 140 2.87 3.89 5.55
N ILE A 141 1.63 3.55 5.19
CA ILE A 141 1.29 2.27 4.57
C ILE A 141 0.79 2.55 3.14
N THR A 142 1.30 1.80 2.17
CA THR A 142 0.79 1.80 0.78
C THR A 142 0.42 0.39 0.34
N LEU A 143 -0.68 0.26 -0.40
CA LEU A 143 -1.15 -0.97 -1.06
C LEU A 143 -0.82 -0.96 -2.55
#